data_AF-A0A1Z8QD09-F1
#
_entry.id   AF-A0A1Z8QD09-F1
#
_cell.length_a   1.000
_cell.length_b   1.000
_cell.length_c   1.000
_cell.angle_alpha   90.00
_cell.angle_beta   90.00
_cell.angle_gamma   90.00
#
_symmetry.space_group_name_H-M   'P 1'
#
loop_
_entity.id
_entity.type
_entity.pdbx_description
1 polymer ?
#
loop_
_entity_poly.entity_id
_entity_poly.type
_entity_poly.pdbx_seq_one_letter_code
_entity_poly.pdbx_strand_id
1 'polypeptide(L)'
;NILEKKKIPYMFTLADNSLFYQEFELHKDQDSFMTALYNEIDFTKWFSFGERMMGFNQWTILNDYPRGTTHPLDKAHKDATMLMLPTFKKLIGGV
;
A
#
# COMPACT_ATOMS: atom_id res chain seq x y z
N ASN A 1 -15.30 -8.80 -3.13
CA ASN A 1 -15.04 -9.02 -1.68
C ASN A 1 -16.22 -8.54 -0.79
N ILE A 2 -16.23 -8.78 0.54
CA ILE A 2 -17.35 -8.39 1.46
C ILE A 2 -17.62 -6.87 1.54
N LEU A 3 -16.58 -6.05 1.46
CA LEU A 3 -16.64 -4.59 1.45
C LEU A 3 -17.44 -4.11 0.24
N GLU A 4 -17.19 -4.67 -0.94
CA GLU A 4 -17.93 -4.36 -2.16
C GLU A 4 -19.40 -4.78 -2.06
N LYS A 5 -19.67 -5.99 -1.56
CA LYS A 5 -21.05 -6.46 -1.33
C LYS A 5 -21.82 -5.53 -0.38
N LYS A 6 -21.13 -4.96 0.61
CA LYS A 6 -21.70 -3.99 1.56
C LYS A 6 -21.60 -2.53 1.11
N LYS A 7 -21.09 -2.26 -0.10
CA LYS A 7 -20.86 -0.92 -0.64
C LYS A 7 -20.02 -0.03 0.30
N ILE A 8 -19.06 -0.63 1.01
CA ILE A 8 -18.12 0.09 1.87
C ILE A 8 -16.93 0.48 1.00
N PRO A 9 -16.66 1.78 0.79
CA PRO A 9 -15.45 2.20 0.11
C PRO A 9 -14.21 1.80 0.90
N TYR A 10 -13.16 1.40 0.18
CA TYR A 10 -11.92 0.99 0.79
C TYR A 10 -10.75 1.38 -0.10
N MET A 11 -9.60 1.48 0.54
CA MET A 11 -8.32 1.66 -0.10
C MET A 11 -7.32 0.80 0.69
N PHE A 12 -6.50 0.04 -0.03
CA PHE A 12 -5.41 -0.70 0.58
C PHE A 12 -4.08 0.00 0.37
N THR A 13 -3.17 -0.23 1.30
CA THR A 13 -1.75 0.09 1.19
C THR A 13 -0.96 -0.99 1.91
N LEU A 14 0.36 -0.89 1.91
CA LEU A 14 1.27 -1.90 2.43
C LEU A 14 2.32 -1.30 3.35
N ALA A 15 2.78 -2.10 4.30
CA ALA A 15 3.89 -1.74 5.16
C ALA A 15 5.22 -1.81 4.37
N ASP A 16 5.38 -2.81 3.51
CA ASP A 16 6.63 -3.11 2.79
C ASP A 16 6.33 -3.82 1.46
N ASN A 17 7.21 -3.68 0.47
CA ASN A 17 7.03 -4.25 -0.87
C ASN A 17 7.45 -5.71 -1.02
N SER A 18 7.87 -6.38 0.05
CA SER A 18 8.21 -7.82 0.07
C SER A 18 7.07 -8.74 -0.36
N LEU A 19 5.81 -8.31 -0.29
CA LEU A 19 4.69 -9.05 -0.90
C LEU A 19 4.85 -9.18 -2.42
N PHE A 20 5.49 -8.20 -3.04
CA PHE A 20 5.58 -8.04 -4.49
C PHE A 20 6.97 -8.34 -5.03
N TYR A 21 8.02 -8.16 -4.23
CA TYR A 21 9.40 -8.31 -4.65
C TYR A 21 10.27 -9.02 -3.63
N GLN A 22 11.20 -9.83 -4.13
CA GLN A 22 12.40 -10.20 -3.40
C GLN A 22 13.55 -9.37 -3.96
N GLU A 23 13.99 -8.36 -3.21
CA GLU A 23 14.96 -7.35 -3.66
C GLU A 23 14.53 -6.67 -4.98
N PHE A 24 15.05 -7.13 -6.12
CA PHE A 24 14.74 -6.65 -7.46
C PHE A 24 13.81 -7.58 -8.26
N GLU A 25 13.66 -8.83 -7.81
CA GLU A 25 12.88 -9.85 -8.51
C GLU A 25 11.40 -9.74 -8.18
N LEU A 26 10.55 -9.67 -9.21
CA LEU A 26 9.09 -9.57 -9.07
C LEU A 26 8.47 -10.95 -8.82
N HIS A 27 7.61 -11.06 -7.80
CA HIS A 27 6.97 -12.32 -7.45
C HIS A 27 5.86 -12.77 -8.41
N LYS A 28 5.24 -11.86 -9.18
CA LYS A 28 3.92 -12.05 -9.78
C LYS A 28 3.81 -13.28 -10.71
N ASP A 29 4.92 -13.73 -11.29
CA ASP A 29 4.97 -14.81 -12.28
C ASP A 29 5.84 -16.00 -11.81
N GLN A 30 6.18 -16.07 -10.51
CA GLN A 30 7.02 -17.16 -9.98
C GLN A 30 6.34 -18.52 -10.06
N ASP A 31 5.04 -18.56 -9.79
CA ASP A 31 4.20 -19.76 -9.90
C ASP A 31 2.72 -19.38 -10.09
N SER A 32 1.87 -20.41 -10.20
CA SER A 32 0.42 -20.23 -10.36
C SER A 32 -0.26 -19.62 -9.13
N PHE A 33 0.31 -19.83 -7.94
CA PHE A 33 -0.21 -19.26 -6.70
C PHE A 33 0.02 -17.75 -6.66
N MET A 34 1.24 -17.28 -6.95
CA MET A 34 1.56 -15.86 -6.97
C MET A 34 0.83 -15.13 -8.10
N THR A 35 0.68 -15.77 -9.26
CA THR A 35 -0.16 -15.26 -10.36
C THR A 35 -1.60 -15.04 -9.88
N ALA A 36 -2.19 -16.06 -9.23
CA ALA A 36 -3.55 -15.98 -8.72
C ALA A 36 -3.69 -14.91 -7.62
N LEU A 37 -2.74 -14.85 -6.69
CA LEU A 37 -2.71 -13.84 -5.62
C LEU A 37 -2.70 -12.42 -6.19
N TYR A 38 -1.87 -12.16 -7.21
CA TYR A 38 -1.83 -10.86 -7.87
C TYR A 38 -3.15 -10.51 -8.57
N ASN A 39 -3.82 -11.49 -9.16
CA ASN A 39 -5.11 -11.28 -9.84
C ASN A 39 -6.26 -10.95 -8.87
N GLU A 40 -6.14 -11.34 -7.59
CA GLU A 40 -7.12 -10.98 -6.56
C GLU A 40 -6.95 -9.55 -6.03
N ILE A 41 -5.82 -8.89 -6.32
CA ILE A 41 -5.55 -7.53 -5.87
C ILE A 41 -6.16 -6.52 -6.84
N ASP A 42 -7.11 -5.74 -6.34
CA ASP A 42 -7.65 -4.60 -7.07
C ASP A 42 -6.73 -3.38 -6.92
N PHE A 43 -5.78 -3.24 -7.86
CA PHE A 43 -4.86 -2.11 -7.90
C PHE A 43 -5.54 -0.76 -8.17
N THR A 44 -6.81 -0.74 -8.61
CA THR A 44 -7.55 0.53 -8.75
C THR A 44 -7.91 1.13 -7.37
N LYS A 45 -7.91 0.31 -6.33
CA LYS A 45 -8.19 0.68 -4.92
C LYS A 45 -6.94 0.58 -4.05
N TRP A 46 -5.76 0.80 -4.63
CA TRP A 46 -4.46 0.63 -3.98
C TRP A 46 -3.66 1.94 -3.95
N PHE A 47 -2.87 2.11 -2.90
CA PHE A 47 -1.92 3.22 -2.75
C PHE A 47 -0.52 2.70 -2.41
N SER A 48 0.48 3.14 -3.18
CA SER A 48 1.90 2.99 -2.87
C SER A 48 2.53 4.36 -2.59
N PHE A 49 3.53 4.40 -1.71
CA PHE A 49 4.21 5.64 -1.33
C PHE A 49 5.26 6.10 -2.34
N GLY A 50 5.49 5.28 -3.37
CA GLY A 50 6.49 5.51 -4.41
C GLY A 50 6.46 4.39 -5.44
N GLU A 51 7.54 4.31 -6.20
CA GLU A 51 7.73 3.27 -7.22
C GLU A 51 7.84 1.87 -6.61
N ARG A 52 7.71 0.84 -7.46
CA ARG A 52 7.91 -0.57 -7.08
C ARG A 52 7.10 -0.98 -5.84
N MET A 53 5.85 -0.54 -5.78
CA MET A 53 4.93 -0.79 -4.67
C MET A 53 5.51 -0.39 -3.30
N MET A 54 6.29 0.69 -3.22
CA MET A 54 6.91 1.14 -1.97
C MET A 54 5.89 1.22 -0.82
N GLY A 55 6.20 0.50 0.26
CA GLY A 55 5.39 0.49 1.47
C GLY A 55 5.71 1.64 2.42
N PHE A 56 4.84 1.82 3.40
CA PHE A 56 4.96 2.86 4.42
C PHE A 56 6.29 2.80 5.19
N ASN A 57 6.76 1.60 5.57
CA ASN A 57 8.02 1.45 6.30
C ASN A 57 9.23 1.88 5.46
N GLN A 58 9.24 1.55 4.18
CA GLN A 58 10.33 1.93 3.27
C GLN A 58 10.33 3.44 3.02
N TRP A 59 9.15 4.01 2.74
CA TRP A 59 8.99 5.45 2.56
C TRP A 59 9.46 6.24 3.79
N THR A 60 9.10 5.80 4.99
CA THR A 60 9.51 6.48 6.24
C THR A 60 11.01 6.40 6.52
N ILE A 61 11.67 5.29 6.14
CA ILE A 61 13.13 5.17 6.22
C ILE A 61 13.79 6.17 5.27
N LEU A 62 13.32 6.26 4.02
CA LEU A 62 13.88 7.16 3.01
C LEU A 62 13.71 8.65 3.36
N ASN A 63 12.74 8.98 4.21
CA ASN A 63 12.44 10.35 4.62
C ASN A 63 12.87 10.64 6.07
N ASP A 64 13.71 9.80 6.66
CA ASP A 64 14.30 9.99 8.00
C ASP A 64 13.28 10.28 9.11
N TYR A 65 12.10 9.65 9.05
CA TYR A 65 11.11 9.83 10.10
C TYR A 65 11.55 9.17 11.42
N PRO A 66 11.23 9.78 12.58
CA PRO A 66 11.44 9.14 13.87
C PRO A 66 10.75 7.78 13.96
N ARG A 67 11.42 6.81 14.59
CA ARG A 67 10.93 5.43 14.74
C ARG A 67 10.98 4.99 16.19
N GLY A 68 10.02 4.16 16.58
CA GLY A 68 10.15 3.31 17.76
C GLY A 68 10.93 2.04 17.44
N THR A 69 10.81 1.03 18.29
CA THR A 69 11.52 -0.25 18.11
C THR A 69 11.10 -0.99 16.83
N THR A 70 9.83 -0.91 16.44
CA THR A 70 9.28 -1.74 15.35
C THR A 70 8.67 -0.95 14.19
N HIS A 71 8.32 0.32 14.38
CA HIS A 71 7.56 1.09 13.39
C HIS A 71 7.80 2.60 13.48
N PRO A 72 7.48 3.36 12.42
CA PRO A 72 7.50 4.83 12.42
C PRO A 72 6.59 5.42 13.50
N LEU A 73 6.95 6.59 14.03
CA LEU A 73 6.15 7.30 15.04
C LEU A 73 5.06 8.18 14.41
N ASP A 74 4.20 8.75 15.24
CA ASP A 74 2.96 9.47 14.89
C ASP A 74 3.10 10.51 13.76
N LYS A 75 4.23 11.24 13.71
CA LYS A 75 4.47 12.23 12.65
C LYS A 75 4.39 11.59 11.26
N ALA A 76 5.02 10.42 11.09
CA ALA A 76 5.02 9.69 9.83
C ALA A 76 3.60 9.22 9.45
N HIS A 77 2.83 8.77 10.43
CA HIS A 77 1.44 8.36 10.21
C HIS A 77 0.60 9.55 9.74
N LYS A 78 0.73 10.71 10.39
CA LYS A 78 0.01 11.92 10.01
C LYS A 78 0.33 12.33 8.57
N ASP A 79 1.61 12.41 8.23
CA ASP A 79 2.03 12.85 6.89
C ASP A 79 1.63 11.83 5.82
N ALA A 80 1.73 10.52 6.12
CA ALA A 80 1.22 9.46 5.26
C ALA A 80 -0.28 9.58 4.98
N THR A 81 -1.11 9.91 5.99
CA THR A 81 -2.55 10.10 5.76
C THR A 81 -2.84 11.24 4.79
N MET A 82 -2.03 12.31 4.84
CA MET A 82 -2.18 13.43 3.91
C MET A 82 -1.82 13.03 2.48
N LEU A 83 -0.81 12.18 2.29
CA LEU A 83 -0.44 11.64 0.97
C LEU A 83 -1.50 10.69 0.40
N MET A 84 -2.13 9.90 1.26
CA MET A 84 -3.18 8.95 0.87
C MET A 84 -4.53 9.61 0.61
N LEU A 85 -4.78 10.78 1.21
CA LEU A 85 -6.09 11.42 1.22
C LEU A 85 -6.65 11.73 -0.19
N PRO A 86 -5.89 12.24 -1.18
CA PRO A 86 -6.42 12.48 -2.52
C PRO A 86 -6.93 11.20 -3.20
N THR A 87 -6.16 10.11 -3.09
CA THR A 87 -6.54 8.80 -3.64
C THR A 87 -7.80 8.29 -2.97
N PHE A 88 -7.88 8.37 -1.64
CA PHE A 88 -9.07 7.97 -0.90
C PHE A 88 -10.30 8.81 -1.27
N LYS A 89 -10.15 10.13 -1.38
CA LYS A 89 -11.24 11.04 -1.79
C LYS A 89 -11.79 10.65 -3.16
N LYS A 90 -10.92 10.40 -4.14
CA LYS A 90 -11.32 9.92 -5.47
C LYS A 90 -12.11 8.62 -5.41
N LEU A 91 -11.70 7.66 -4.56
CA LEU A 91 -12.36 6.37 -4.40
C LEU A 91 -13.75 6.46 -3.78
N ILE A 92 -13.99 7.45 -2.91
CA ILE A 92 -15.32 7.70 -2.33
C ILE A 92 -16.19 8.64 -3.20
N GLY A 93 -15.72 9.03 -4.39
CA GLY A 93 -16.44 9.92 -5.30
C GLY A 93 -16.28 11.42 -5.01
N GLY A 94 -15.31 11.79 -4.17
CA GLY A 94 -14.89 13.18 -3.99
C GLY A 94 -14.00 13.67 -5.14
N VAL A 95 -14.03 14.99 -5.39
CA VAL A 95 -13.20 15.69 -6.37
C VAL A 95 -11.75 15.78 -5.90
#